data_AF-A0A9E4EZG6-F1
#
_entry.id   AF-A0A9E4EZG6-F1
#
_cell.length_a   1.000
_cell.length_b   1.000
_cell.length_c   1.000
_cell.angle_alpha   90.00
_cell.angle_beta   90.00
_cell.angle_gamma   90.00
#
_symmetry.space_group_name_H-M   'P 1'
#
loop_
_entity.id
_entity.type
_entity.pdbx_description
1 polymer ?
#
loop_
_entity_poly.entity_id
_entity_poly.type
_entity_poly.pdbx_seq_one_letter_code
_entity_poly.pdbx_strand_id
1 'polypeptide(L)'
;MASSKRGRLNIKVTDAKVLCAVLSVLRENGGPLPRIKVKELVEEKIGPTLTVLEREEIGTARRYPRWEGSFNQKSTEFVKAGFLEKNNGEWRITPAGVNALALREMNLLEEANEKYKLWERSRLE
;
A
#
# COMPACT_ATOMS: atom_id res chain seq x y z
N MET A 1 8.38 25.96 9.68
CA MET A 1 7.76 24.76 10.30
C MET A 1 6.56 24.16 9.54
N ALA A 2 6.02 24.79 8.49
CA ALA A 2 4.88 24.26 7.71
C ALA A 2 5.23 23.11 6.73
N SER A 3 6.47 23.02 6.24
CA SER A 3 6.89 21.99 5.27
C SER A 3 6.86 20.57 5.82
N SER A 4 7.08 20.38 7.13
CA SER A 4 7.13 19.04 7.74
C SER A 4 5.73 18.41 7.90
N LYS A 5 4.70 19.22 8.21
CA LYS A 5 3.31 18.75 8.23
C LYS A 5 2.78 18.45 6.82
N ARG A 6 3.11 19.29 5.83
CA ARG A 6 2.73 19.09 4.42
C ARG A 6 3.36 17.82 3.83
N GLY A 7 4.63 17.55 4.13
CA GLY A 7 5.30 16.31 3.73
C GLY A 7 4.65 15.05 4.31
N ARG A 8 4.27 15.06 5.60
CA ARG A 8 3.57 13.92 6.24
C ARG A 8 2.15 13.69 5.71
N LEU A 9 1.42 14.76 5.39
CA LEU A 9 0.08 14.67 4.78
C LEU A 9 0.15 14.06 3.38
N ASN A 10 1.13 14.45 2.56
CA ASN A 10 1.30 13.90 1.22
C ASN A 10 1.64 12.41 1.23
N ILE A 11 2.47 11.96 2.18
CA ILE A 11 2.81 10.53 2.31
C ILE A 11 1.57 9.69 2.60
N LYS A 12 0.69 10.14 3.50
CA LYS A 12 -0.56 9.41 3.81
C LYS A 12 -1.48 9.29 2.60
N VAL A 13 -1.58 10.33 1.78
CA VAL A 13 -2.40 10.30 0.56
C VAL A 13 -1.82 9.28 -0.43
N THR A 14 -0.51 9.29 -0.63
CA THR A 14 0.18 8.31 -1.49
C THR A 14 0.02 6.89 -0.96
N ASP A 15 0.14 6.68 0.35
CA ASP A 15 -0.06 5.38 1.00
C ASP A 15 -1.49 4.86 0.78
N ALA A 16 -2.50 5.73 0.93
CA ALA A 16 -3.91 5.38 0.72
C ALA A 16 -4.19 4.99 -0.74
N LYS A 17 -3.68 5.77 -1.71
CA LYS A 17 -3.78 5.46 -3.15
C LYS A 17 -3.14 4.11 -3.46
N VAL A 18 -1.90 3.89 -3.00
CA VAL A 18 -1.14 2.67 -3.26
C VAL A 18 -1.83 1.45 -2.64
N LEU A 19 -2.33 1.58 -1.41
CA LEU A 19 -3.07 0.51 -0.74
C LEU A 19 -4.31 0.11 -1.54
N CYS A 20 -5.15 1.09 -1.86
CA CYS A 20 -6.37 0.85 -2.63
C CYS A 20 -6.05 0.19 -3.97
N ALA A 21 -5.01 0.67 -4.66
CA ALA A 21 -4.58 0.11 -5.93
C ALA A 21 -4.10 -1.34 -5.83
N VAL A 22 -3.26 -1.68 -4.84
CA VAL A 22 -2.75 -3.05 -4.64
C VAL A 22 -3.90 -4.04 -4.43
N LEU A 23 -4.81 -3.73 -3.50
CA LEU A 23 -5.94 -4.60 -3.22
C LEU A 23 -6.87 -4.70 -4.44
N SER A 24 -7.13 -3.60 -5.13
CA SER A 24 -7.99 -3.60 -6.31
C SER A 24 -7.41 -4.43 -7.44
N VAL A 25 -6.11 -4.31 -7.73
CA VAL A 25 -5.40 -5.11 -8.74
C VAL A 25 -5.51 -6.60 -8.44
N LEU A 26 -5.30 -6.99 -7.17
CA LEU A 26 -5.38 -8.39 -6.76
C LEU A 26 -6.82 -8.93 -6.84
N ARG A 27 -7.82 -8.10 -6.50
CA ARG A 27 -9.24 -8.46 -6.65
C ARG A 27 -9.62 -8.62 -8.12
N GLU A 28 -9.23 -7.67 -8.96
CA GLU A 28 -9.53 -7.67 -10.40
C GLU A 28 -8.86 -8.84 -11.12
N ASN A 29 -7.68 -9.27 -10.67
CA ASN A 29 -7.01 -10.45 -11.22
C ASN A 29 -7.69 -11.79 -10.84
N GLY A 30 -8.43 -11.85 -9.73
CA GLY A 30 -9.14 -13.06 -9.30
C GLY A 30 -8.25 -14.21 -8.78
N GLY A 31 -6.94 -14.00 -8.67
CA GLY A 31 -5.97 -15.01 -8.24
C GLY A 31 -4.64 -14.41 -7.80
N PRO A 32 -3.70 -15.25 -7.31
CA PRO A 32 -2.37 -14.80 -6.91
C PRO A 32 -1.61 -14.12 -8.05
N LEU A 33 -0.80 -13.11 -7.71
CA LEU A 33 0.10 -12.47 -8.65
C LEU A 33 1.52 -12.38 -8.09
N PRO A 34 2.56 -12.58 -8.92
CA PRO A 34 3.92 -12.25 -8.53
C PRO A 34 4.03 -10.77 -8.14
N ARG A 35 4.80 -10.46 -7.08
CA ARG A 35 5.02 -9.07 -6.62
C ARG A 35 5.36 -8.09 -7.76
N ILE A 36 6.22 -8.52 -8.70
CA ILE A 36 6.64 -7.70 -9.83
C ILE A 36 5.42 -7.33 -10.68
N LYS A 37 4.54 -8.29 -10.97
CA LYS A 37 3.33 -8.05 -11.75
C LYS A 37 2.34 -7.14 -11.02
N VAL A 38 2.19 -7.32 -9.71
CA VAL A 38 1.37 -6.40 -8.89
C VAL A 38 1.90 -4.98 -8.99
N LYS A 39 3.22 -4.78 -8.88
CA LYS A 39 3.83 -3.45 -8.99
C LYS A 39 3.52 -2.79 -10.34
N GLU A 40 3.71 -3.51 -11.45
CA GLU A 40 3.42 -3.01 -12.81
C GLU A 40 1.97 -2.56 -12.94
N LEU A 41 1.02 -3.40 -12.52
CA LEU A 41 -0.41 -3.11 -12.62
C LEU A 41 -0.83 -1.96 -11.68
N VAL A 42 -0.20 -1.84 -10.51
CA VAL A 42 -0.41 -0.70 -9.61
C VAL A 42 0.10 0.58 -10.26
N GLU A 43 1.28 0.56 -10.87
CA GLU A 43 1.86 1.71 -11.58
C GLU A 43 0.97 2.15 -12.74
N GLU A 44 0.46 1.20 -13.54
CA GLU A 44 -0.49 1.47 -14.62
C GLU A 44 -1.77 2.15 -14.08
N LYS A 45 -2.29 1.64 -12.96
CA LYS A 45 -3.54 2.13 -12.36
C LYS A 45 -3.41 3.52 -11.74
N ILE A 46 -2.36 3.77 -10.95
CA ILE A 46 -2.20 5.04 -10.22
C ILE A 46 -1.42 6.07 -11.01
N GLY A 47 -0.62 5.66 -12.00
CA GLY A 47 0.25 6.49 -12.81
C GLY A 47 -0.40 7.81 -13.25
N PRO A 48 -1.57 7.79 -13.91
CA PRO A 48 -2.26 9.01 -14.34
C PRO A 48 -2.61 10.00 -13.21
N THR A 49 -2.69 9.53 -11.97
CA THR A 49 -3.05 10.31 -10.77
C THR A 49 -1.86 10.70 -9.89
N LEU A 50 -0.65 10.24 -10.24
CA LEU A 50 0.57 10.56 -9.51
C LEU A 50 1.01 12.00 -9.78
N THR A 51 1.22 12.74 -8.70
CA THR A 51 1.81 14.08 -8.71
C THR A 51 3.30 14.04 -9.04
N VAL A 52 3.88 15.19 -9.38
CA VAL A 52 5.33 15.35 -9.61
C VAL A 52 6.15 14.85 -8.41
N LEU A 53 5.69 15.15 -7.20
CA LEU A 53 6.34 14.70 -5.97
C LEU A 53 6.33 13.16 -5.85
N GLU A 54 5.20 12.51 -6.14
CA GLU A 54 5.06 11.06 -6.04
C GLU A 54 5.93 10.30 -7.07
N ARG A 55 6.26 10.97 -8.18
CA ARG A 55 7.15 10.45 -9.23
C ARG A 55 8.63 10.76 -8.99
N GLU A 56 8.93 11.66 -8.05
CA GLU A 56 10.31 12.01 -7.73
C GLU A 56 11.09 10.77 -7.26
N GLU A 57 12.28 10.59 -7.79
CA GLU A 57 13.15 9.49 -7.38
C GLU A 57 13.79 9.76 -6.02
N ILE A 58 13.64 8.80 -5.09
CA ILE A 58 14.25 8.80 -3.77
C ILE A 58 15.21 7.62 -3.60
N GLY A 59 16.07 7.70 -2.59
CA GLY A 59 17.10 6.69 -2.29
C GLY A 59 18.48 7.10 -2.79
N THR A 60 19.53 6.70 -2.06
CA THR A 60 20.92 7.07 -2.35
C THR A 60 21.66 6.02 -3.19
N ALA A 61 21.47 4.73 -2.88
CA ALA A 61 22.15 3.62 -3.57
C ALA A 61 21.30 2.99 -4.69
N ARG A 62 19.97 2.97 -4.53
CA ARG A 62 19.00 2.50 -5.53
C ARG A 62 17.88 3.51 -5.59
N ARG A 63 17.81 4.26 -6.69
CA ARG A 63 16.78 5.28 -6.91
C ARG A 63 15.49 4.59 -7.34
N TYR A 64 14.38 4.99 -6.74
CA TYR A 64 13.03 4.55 -7.12
C TYR A 64 12.02 5.67 -6.87
N PRO A 65 10.90 5.73 -7.60
CA PRO A 65 9.87 6.75 -7.38
C PRO A 65 9.33 6.71 -5.95
N ARG A 66 8.98 7.86 -5.37
CA ARG A 66 8.44 7.94 -4.00
C ARG A 66 7.27 6.98 -3.75
N TRP A 67 6.34 6.85 -4.69
CA TRP A 67 5.19 5.96 -4.55
C TRP A 67 5.60 4.48 -4.37
N GLU A 68 6.74 4.07 -4.95
CA GLU A 68 7.27 2.72 -4.77
C GLU A 68 7.78 2.50 -3.34
N GLY A 69 8.25 3.56 -2.66
CA GLY A 69 8.55 3.54 -1.23
C GLY A 69 7.32 3.17 -0.41
N SER A 70 6.18 3.82 -0.67
CA SER A 70 4.89 3.48 -0.06
C SER A 70 4.47 2.05 -0.38
N PHE A 71 4.59 1.60 -1.64
CA PHE A 71 4.28 0.22 -2.02
C PHE A 71 5.09 -0.80 -1.21
N ASN A 72 6.39 -0.57 -1.06
CA ASN A 72 7.27 -1.45 -0.32
C ASN A 72 6.90 -1.51 1.17
N GLN A 73 6.75 -0.36 1.82
CA GLN A 73 6.43 -0.29 3.25
C GLN A 73 5.03 -0.83 3.57
N LYS A 74 4.01 -0.35 2.85
CA LYS A 74 2.61 -0.67 3.12
C LYS A 74 2.24 -2.11 2.82
N SER A 75 2.92 -2.76 1.89
CA SER A 75 2.70 -4.18 1.65
C SER A 75 2.95 -5.06 2.89
N THR A 76 3.84 -4.66 3.81
CA THR A 76 4.04 -5.39 5.07
C THR A 76 2.90 -5.13 6.04
N GLU A 77 2.45 -3.88 6.14
CA GLU A 77 1.30 -3.52 6.97
C GLU A 77 0.03 -4.27 6.56
N PHE A 78 -0.23 -4.49 5.26
CA PHE A 78 -1.44 -5.21 4.83
C PHE A 78 -1.40 -6.68 5.21
N VAL A 79 -0.21 -7.29 5.22
CA VAL A 79 -0.06 -8.66 5.70
C VAL A 79 -0.39 -8.73 7.18
N LYS A 80 0.10 -7.77 7.97
CA LYS A 80 -0.18 -7.74 9.42
C LYS A 80 -1.63 -7.34 9.73
N ALA A 81 -2.24 -6.51 8.90
CA ALA A 81 -3.66 -6.18 8.96
C ALA A 81 -4.58 -7.29 8.44
N GLY A 82 -4.01 -8.38 7.88
CA GLY A 82 -4.76 -9.51 7.35
C GLY A 82 -5.48 -9.24 6.02
N PHE A 83 -5.13 -8.17 5.30
CA PHE A 83 -5.73 -7.81 4.00
C PHE A 83 -5.04 -8.49 2.82
N LEU A 84 -3.78 -8.86 3.00
CA LEU A 84 -2.90 -9.40 1.97
C LEU A 84 -2.19 -10.64 2.50
N GLU A 85 -2.09 -11.67 1.68
CA GLU A 85 -1.21 -12.82 1.92
C GLU A 85 -0.03 -12.77 0.94
N LYS A 86 1.16 -13.13 1.43
CA LYS A 86 2.38 -13.24 0.62
C LYS A 86 2.94 -14.66 0.78
N ASN A 87 2.87 -15.45 -0.28
CA ASN A 87 3.33 -16.85 -0.30
C ASN A 87 4.31 -17.03 -1.46
N ASN A 88 5.57 -17.40 -1.17
CA ASN A 88 6.60 -17.68 -2.19
C ASN A 88 6.75 -16.60 -3.28
N GLY A 89 6.58 -15.32 -2.93
CA GLY A 89 6.67 -14.20 -3.88
C GLY A 89 5.36 -13.87 -4.62
N GLU A 90 4.33 -14.68 -4.45
CA GLU A 90 2.97 -14.43 -4.93
C GLU A 90 2.13 -13.75 -3.85
N TRP A 91 1.32 -12.79 -4.29
CA TRP A 91 0.48 -11.96 -3.45
C TRP A 91 -0.97 -12.29 -3.74
N ARG A 92 -1.78 -12.45 -2.69
CA ARG A 92 -3.22 -12.75 -2.79
C ARG A 92 -3.99 -11.81 -1.86
N ILE A 93 -5.12 -11.28 -2.34
CA ILE A 93 -6.07 -10.56 -1.50
C ILE A 93 -6.88 -11.55 -0.64
N THR A 94 -7.05 -11.24 0.64
CA THR A 94 -7.86 -12.04 1.56
C THR A 94 -9.33 -11.60 1.53
N PRO A 95 -10.27 -12.39 2.08
CA PRO A 95 -11.66 -11.92 2.27
C PRO A 95 -11.74 -10.61 3.07
N ALA A 96 -10.89 -10.44 4.08
CA ALA A 96 -10.80 -9.20 4.84
C ALA A 96 -10.33 -8.02 3.97
N GLY A 97 -9.36 -8.23 3.09
CA GLY A 97 -8.91 -7.23 2.12
C GLY A 97 -9.99 -6.86 1.10
N VAL A 98 -10.78 -7.84 0.65
CA VAL A 98 -11.92 -7.59 -0.24
C VAL A 98 -12.97 -6.72 0.44
N ASN A 99 -13.30 -7.01 1.70
CA ASN A 99 -14.25 -6.20 2.47
C ASN A 99 -13.70 -4.78 2.72
N ALA A 100 -12.40 -4.67 3.00
CA ALA A 100 -11.75 -3.38 3.24
C ALA A 100 -11.80 -2.46 2.00
N LEU A 101 -11.80 -3.01 0.77
CA LEU A 101 -11.99 -2.24 -0.47
C LEU A 101 -13.34 -1.52 -0.58
N ALA A 102 -14.33 -1.86 0.26
CA ALA A 102 -15.59 -1.11 0.32
C ALA A 102 -15.42 0.27 1.00
N LEU A 103 -14.33 0.47 1.74
CA LEU A 103 -14.01 1.75 2.36
C LEU A 103 -13.38 2.72 1.35
N ARG A 104 -13.57 4.02 1.61
CA ARG A 104 -12.81 5.07 0.92
C ARG A 104 -11.33 4.94 1.25
N GLU A 105 -10.44 5.34 0.33
CA GLU A 105 -8.99 5.14 0.42
C GLU A 105 -8.38 5.56 1.77
N MET A 106 -8.78 6.71 2.31
CA MET A 106 -8.28 7.18 3.61
C MET A 106 -8.77 6.33 4.77
N ASN A 107 -10.04 5.94 4.78
CA ASN A 107 -10.61 5.09 5.82
C ASN A 107 -9.97 3.69 5.78
N LEU A 108 -9.66 3.20 4.59
CA LEU A 108 -8.96 1.95 4.36
C LEU A 108 -7.52 1.98 4.91
N LEU A 109 -6.80 3.09 4.70
CA LEU A 109 -5.49 3.32 5.31
C LEU A 109 -5.59 3.37 6.85
N GLU A 110 -6.61 4.04 7.40
CA GLU A 110 -6.85 4.08 8.84
C GLU A 110 -7.11 2.69 9.41
N GLU A 111 -7.99 1.89 8.79
CA GLU A 111 -8.27 0.52 9.22
C GLU A 111 -7.00 -0.35 9.17
N ALA A 112 -6.19 -0.24 8.11
CA ALA A 112 -4.92 -0.96 8.01
C ALA A 112 -3.97 -0.61 9.18
N ASN A 113 -3.87 0.68 9.52
CA ASN A 113 -3.03 1.14 10.62
C ASN A 113 -3.55 0.65 11.98
N GLU A 114 -4.86 0.64 12.20
CA GLU A 114 -5.46 0.16 13.45
C GLU A 114 -5.23 -1.34 13.63
N LYS A 115 -5.45 -2.14 12.59
CA LYS A 115 -5.18 -3.58 12.61
C LYS A 115 -3.70 -3.90 12.77
N TYR A 116 -2.81 -3.11 12.15
CA TYR A 116 -1.37 -3.22 12.38
C TYR A 116 -1.01 -2.99 13.85
N LYS A 117 -1.55 -1.95 14.49
CA LYS A 117 -1.31 -1.67 15.92
C LYS A 117 -1.87 -2.77 16.83
N LEU A 118 -3.02 -3.35 16.49
CA LEU A 118 -3.58 -4.48 17.22
C LEU A 118 -2.65 -5.70 17.13
N TRP A 119 -2.17 -6.02 15.93
CA TRP A 119 -1.18 -7.07 15.72
C TRP A 119 0.13 -6.82 16.48
N GLU A 120 0.60 -5.57 16.56
CA GLU A 120 1.80 -5.23 17.31
C GLU A 120 1.61 -5.45 18.81
N ARG A 121 0.47 -5.02 19.36
CA ARG A 121 0.13 -5.21 20.78
C ARG A 121 0.00 -6.69 21.15
N SER A 122 -0.65 -7.49 20.31
CA SER A 122 -0.82 -8.93 20.57
C SER A 122 0.49 -9.73 20.50
N ARG A 123 1.61 -9.11 20.13
CA ARG A 123 2.95 -9.73 20.18
C ARG A 123 3.71 -9.41 21.47
N LEU A 124 3.23 -8.44 22.24
CA LEU A 124 3.84 -7.99 23.49
C LEU A 124 3.19 -8.61 24.73
N GLU A 125 2.04 -9.27 24.54
CA GLU A 125 1.35 -10.13 25.51
C GLU A 125 1.79 -11.58 25.34
#